data_AF-U5CRT5-F1
#
_entry.id   AF-U5CRT5-F1
#
_cell.length_a   1.000
_cell.length_b   1.000
_cell.length_c   1.000
_cell.angle_alpha   90.00
_cell.angle_beta   90.00
_cell.angle_gamma   90.00
#
_symmetry.space_group_name_H-M   'P 1'
#
loop_
_entity.id
_entity.type
_entity.pdbx_description
1 polymer ?
#
loop_
_entity_poly.entity_id
_entity_poly.type
_entity_poly.pdbx_seq_one_letter_code
_entity_poly.pdbx_strand_id
1 'polypeptide(L)'
;MSLSSVWRRIRLFSPFVPPLRFCSYSSSSLVNDLKDEGDWFYSSEWWPTMGGQTVFQSTSYKGNGIVTVAAYPSSRPAAIHWPAMERWLQQRYEKVHGSCGDCYEQFRILGYQWRILRFNDTTRQSTVKVMAAYRKSNPESLYIMQQPHCLAVPYVKSMVSVGLASLACSRYDLKSAVHGKKTMQILCIGHGGGSLPLFLASKIQGAVVHSVEIDPVVISASIQAMGFPVTSKPDAIDHQTRPDTVDQAMWDGIHERLTLYEADAEEFIQNSPTSLYDMVFIDAYDGDDIFPRKLWDPDGLFLKTLETHLNPHHGTVIVNLHADTDALSDSNSSLSDPLLPMGRHVKRVCRAYKEVLGRERGGLEERESRSVGFAVSVPWLQNISLVVCRGFSYGLARAGRGHSEWHFKRDWILGTLIAKSQVVERLLKLPFPCLQYIKKGFVLID
;
A
#
# COMPACT_ATOMS: atom_id res chain seq x y z
N MET A 1 3.61 44.01 1.09
CA MET A 1 4.93 43.72 1.68
C MET A 1 5.08 42.21 1.78
N SER A 2 6.05 41.68 1.04
CA SER A 2 6.30 40.25 0.83
C SER A 2 7.01 39.62 2.04
N LEU A 3 6.51 38.49 2.52
CA LEU A 3 7.23 37.59 3.42
C LEU A 3 7.15 36.16 2.85
N SER A 4 7.92 35.93 1.79
CA SER A 4 8.38 34.61 1.40
C SER A 4 9.44 34.14 2.39
N SER A 5 9.04 33.49 3.48
CA SER A 5 9.99 32.77 4.34
C SER A 5 10.33 31.42 3.69
N VAL A 6 11.55 31.37 3.20
CA VAL A 6 12.24 30.27 2.52
C VAL A 6 12.19 28.98 3.34
N TRP A 7 11.38 28.01 2.90
CA TRP A 7 11.49 26.62 3.31
C TRP A 7 12.55 25.94 2.43
N ARG A 8 13.80 25.86 2.90
CA ARG A 8 14.77 24.92 2.32
C ARG A 8 14.59 23.57 2.99
N ARG A 9 13.81 22.67 2.37
CA ARG A 9 13.92 21.22 2.63
C ARG A 9 14.91 20.61 1.65
N ILE A 10 15.70 19.68 2.16
CA ILE A 10 16.75 18.95 1.45
C ILE A 10 16.10 18.21 0.27
N ARG A 11 16.38 18.66 -0.96
CA ARG A 11 16.21 17.80 -2.14
C ARG A 11 17.09 16.58 -1.93
N LEU A 12 16.50 15.39 -1.99
CA LEU A 12 17.20 14.11 -1.82
C LEU A 12 18.27 13.90 -2.90
N PHE A 13 19.48 14.42 -2.65
CA PHE A 13 20.71 13.72 -3.00
C PHE A 13 21.22 13.09 -1.71
N SER A 14 20.69 11.92 -1.34
CA SER A 14 21.33 11.11 -0.31
C SER A 14 22.41 10.25 -0.98
N PRO A 15 23.71 10.41 -0.63
CA PRO A 15 24.74 9.53 -1.13
C PRO A 15 24.54 8.12 -0.57
N PHE A 16 24.67 7.15 -1.47
CA PHE A 16 24.64 5.72 -1.24
C PHE A 16 25.64 5.32 -0.13
N VAL A 17 25.14 4.75 0.97
CA VAL A 17 25.96 3.95 1.89
C VAL A 17 25.33 2.56 1.96
N PRO A 18 25.93 1.54 1.31
CA PRO A 18 25.44 0.18 1.48
C PRO A 18 25.72 -0.25 2.93
N PRO A 19 24.79 -0.91 3.63
CA PRO A 19 25.08 -1.45 4.95
C PRO A 19 26.11 -2.59 4.82
N LEU A 20 27.37 -2.25 5.10
CA LEU A 20 28.38 -3.24 5.45
C LEU A 20 28.07 -3.76 6.85
N ARG A 21 27.76 -5.06 6.93
CA ARG A 21 27.69 -5.98 8.09
C ARG A 21 26.30 -6.50 8.47
N PHE A 22 26.09 -7.75 8.06
CA PHE A 22 25.48 -8.86 8.77
C PHE A 22 24.69 -8.55 10.06
N CYS A 23 23.37 -8.72 9.97
CA CYS A 23 22.64 -9.47 10.98
C CYS A 23 21.99 -10.67 10.28
N SER A 24 22.61 -11.83 10.39
CA SER A 24 21.92 -13.10 10.21
C SER A 24 20.89 -13.23 11.33
N TYR A 25 19.69 -12.71 11.13
CA TYR A 25 18.56 -13.10 11.97
C TYR A 25 18.15 -14.50 11.54
N SER A 26 18.45 -15.49 12.38
CA SER A 26 17.87 -16.82 12.27
C SER A 26 16.36 -16.69 12.51
N SER A 27 15.59 -16.54 11.43
CA SER A 27 14.16 -16.80 11.48
C SER A 27 13.98 -18.31 11.61
N SER A 28 13.94 -18.79 12.85
CA SER A 28 13.34 -20.10 13.15
C SER A 28 11.82 -19.98 12.94
N SER A 29 11.41 -19.95 11.68
CA SER A 29 10.04 -20.18 11.26
C SER A 29 10.09 -20.97 9.97
N LEU A 30 10.07 -22.29 10.13
CA LEU A 30 9.57 -23.19 9.10
C LEU A 30 8.27 -22.60 8.52
N VAL A 31 8.11 -22.73 7.20
CA VAL A 31 6.96 -22.30 6.38
C VAL A 31 7.09 -20.89 5.78
N ASN A 32 7.84 -20.77 4.68
CA ASN A 32 7.38 -20.14 3.44
C ASN A 32 8.38 -20.37 2.29
N ASP A 33 8.00 -21.22 1.33
CA ASP A 33 8.72 -21.43 0.06
C ASP A 33 8.65 -20.22 -0.90
N LEU A 34 7.99 -19.13 -0.50
CA LEU A 34 7.84 -17.92 -1.31
C LEU A 34 8.96 -16.93 -0.99
N LYS A 35 9.93 -16.83 -1.89
CA LYS A 35 10.99 -15.82 -1.83
C LYS A 35 10.37 -14.43 -2.09
N ASP A 36 10.62 -13.46 -1.21
CA ASP A 36 10.23 -12.07 -1.44
C ASP A 36 11.02 -11.47 -2.61
N GLU A 37 10.41 -11.46 -3.80
CA GLU A 37 11.01 -10.88 -5.00
C GLU A 37 11.08 -9.35 -4.95
N GLY A 38 10.32 -8.71 -4.05
CA GLY A 38 10.35 -7.28 -3.78
C GLY A 38 11.17 -6.92 -2.55
N ASP A 39 12.00 -7.83 -2.03
CA ASP A 39 12.86 -7.55 -0.87
C ASP A 39 13.85 -6.43 -1.19
N TRP A 40 14.09 -5.52 -0.23
CA TRP A 40 15.00 -4.38 -0.41
C TRP A 40 16.42 -4.79 -0.81
N PHE A 41 16.82 -6.04 -0.55
CA PHE A 41 18.05 -6.64 -1.07
C PHE A 41 18.19 -6.51 -2.59
N TYR A 42 17.10 -6.62 -3.35
CA TYR A 42 17.11 -6.51 -4.81
C TYR A 42 16.90 -5.06 -5.30
N SER A 43 16.88 -4.07 -4.40
CA SER A 43 16.56 -2.68 -4.72
C SER A 43 17.41 -2.09 -5.83
N SER A 44 18.63 -2.57 -6.06
CA SER A 44 19.45 -2.14 -7.21
C SER A 44 18.78 -2.36 -8.58
N GLU A 45 17.83 -3.29 -8.70
CA GLU A 45 17.10 -3.56 -9.95
C GLU A 45 16.00 -2.52 -10.26
N TRP A 46 15.42 -1.89 -9.23
CA TRP A 46 14.32 -0.91 -9.38
C TRP A 46 14.57 0.42 -8.68
N TRP A 47 15.74 0.61 -8.12
CA TRP A 47 16.24 1.86 -7.60
C TRP A 47 17.59 2.28 -8.22
N PRO A 48 17.87 1.98 -9.51
CA PRO A 48 19.14 2.40 -10.09
C PRO A 48 19.15 3.91 -10.34
N THR A 49 20.36 4.45 -10.40
CA THR A 49 20.63 5.86 -10.73
C THR A 49 20.52 6.13 -12.23
N MET A 50 20.70 5.12 -13.09
CA MET A 50 20.75 5.22 -14.57
C MET A 50 20.22 3.93 -15.23
N GLY A 51 19.96 3.98 -16.55
CA GLY A 51 19.85 2.77 -17.39
C GLY A 51 18.45 2.22 -17.64
N GLY A 52 17.39 2.95 -17.28
CA GLY A 52 16.01 2.54 -17.56
C GLY A 52 15.56 2.92 -18.96
N GLN A 53 14.75 2.06 -19.59
CA GLN A 53 14.09 2.38 -20.85
C GLN A 53 12.73 3.03 -20.56
N THR A 54 12.50 4.25 -21.04
CA THR A 54 11.18 4.88 -20.95
C THR A 54 10.19 4.10 -21.82
N VAL A 55 9.10 3.63 -21.20
CA VAL A 55 8.02 2.87 -21.85
C VAL A 55 6.68 3.61 -21.85
N PHE A 56 6.59 4.70 -21.09
CA PHE A 56 5.47 5.63 -21.11
C PHE A 56 5.96 7.01 -20.71
N GLN A 57 5.45 8.03 -21.38
CA GLN A 57 5.67 9.42 -20.99
C GLN A 57 4.47 10.25 -21.43
N SER A 58 3.96 11.09 -20.53
CA SER A 58 2.90 12.04 -20.86
C SER A 58 2.91 13.23 -19.91
N THR A 59 2.37 14.36 -20.35
CA THR A 59 2.25 15.57 -19.53
C THR A 59 0.97 15.51 -18.71
N SER A 60 1.11 15.64 -17.40
CA SER A 60 -0.02 15.75 -16.48
C SER A 60 -0.37 17.21 -16.20
N TYR A 61 -1.67 17.47 -16.19
CA TYR A 61 -2.26 18.77 -15.85
C TYR A 61 -2.88 18.79 -14.43
N LYS A 62 -3.06 17.62 -13.81
CA LYS A 62 -3.56 17.48 -12.43
C LYS A 62 -2.45 17.20 -11.43
N GLY A 63 -1.37 16.55 -11.88
CA GLY A 63 -0.11 16.42 -11.17
C GLY A 63 0.89 17.49 -11.61
N ASN A 64 2.08 17.48 -10.99
CA ASN A 64 3.14 18.41 -11.35
C ASN A 64 3.98 17.85 -12.50
N GLY A 65 3.69 18.28 -13.74
CA GLY A 65 4.60 18.13 -14.88
C GLY A 65 4.50 16.79 -15.62
N ILE A 66 5.64 16.14 -15.87
CA ILE A 66 5.71 14.96 -16.75
C ILE A 66 5.62 13.68 -15.94
N VAL A 67 4.71 12.78 -16.29
CA VAL A 67 4.67 11.40 -15.79
C VAL A 67 5.48 10.52 -16.72
N THR A 68 6.49 9.84 -16.18
CA THR A 68 7.33 8.88 -16.91
C THR A 68 7.26 7.50 -16.25
N VAL A 69 7.16 6.43 -17.05
CA VAL A 69 7.39 5.05 -16.59
C VAL A 69 8.65 4.52 -17.24
N ALA A 70 9.62 4.14 -16.41
CA ALA A 70 10.86 3.50 -16.85
C ALA A 70 10.87 2.00 -16.53
N ALA A 71 11.40 1.22 -17.47
CA ALA A 71 11.53 -0.22 -17.44
C ALA A 71 12.95 -0.64 -17.07
N TYR A 72 13.04 -1.63 -16.18
CA TYR A 72 14.31 -2.26 -15.80
C TYR A 72 14.15 -3.77 -15.78
N PRO A 73 15.16 -4.57 -16.16
CA PRO A 73 15.10 -6.03 -16.05
C PRO A 73 14.90 -6.47 -14.60
N SER A 74 14.14 -7.53 -14.38
CA SER A 74 14.10 -8.23 -13.09
C SER A 74 14.84 -9.56 -13.18
N SER A 75 15.64 -9.88 -12.16
CA SER A 75 16.36 -11.17 -12.10
C SER A 75 15.47 -12.34 -11.69
N ARG A 76 14.23 -12.06 -11.26
CA ARG A 76 13.29 -13.05 -10.73
C ARG A 76 11.94 -13.01 -11.45
N PRO A 77 11.23 -14.14 -11.52
CA PRO A 77 11.77 -15.49 -11.40
C PRO A 77 12.80 -15.77 -12.51
N ALA A 78 13.76 -16.67 -12.24
CA ALA A 78 14.74 -17.08 -13.23
C ALA A 78 14.07 -17.80 -14.42
N ALA A 79 14.69 -17.74 -15.61
CA ALA A 79 14.13 -18.27 -16.85
C ALA A 79 13.71 -19.76 -16.78
N ILE A 80 14.40 -20.55 -15.97
CA ILE A 80 14.07 -21.96 -15.71
C ILE A 80 12.65 -22.18 -15.13
N HIS A 81 12.08 -21.15 -14.50
CA HIS A 81 10.74 -21.21 -13.90
C HIS A 81 9.64 -20.69 -14.85
N TRP A 82 9.99 -20.02 -15.94
CA TRP A 82 9.02 -19.46 -16.89
C TRP A 82 8.10 -20.53 -17.50
N PRO A 83 8.57 -21.73 -17.88
CA PRO A 83 7.68 -22.78 -18.39
C PRO A 83 6.59 -23.23 -17.41
N ALA A 84 6.78 -23.05 -16.10
CA ALA A 84 5.73 -23.32 -15.11
C ALA A 84 4.64 -22.25 -15.13
N MET A 85 5.04 -20.98 -15.28
CA MET A 85 4.11 -19.86 -15.39
C MET A 85 3.36 -19.86 -16.74
N GLU A 86 4.02 -20.23 -17.84
CA GLU A 86 3.38 -20.43 -19.15
C GLU A 86 2.27 -21.49 -19.08
N ARG A 87 2.56 -22.64 -18.46
CA ARG A 87 1.56 -23.70 -18.22
C ARG A 87 0.41 -23.23 -17.33
N TRP A 88 0.72 -22.47 -16.29
CA TRP A 88 -0.30 -21.90 -15.41
C TRP A 88 -1.25 -20.95 -16.15
N LEU A 89 -0.72 -20.07 -17.01
CA LEU A 89 -1.55 -19.14 -17.79
C LEU A 89 -2.39 -19.89 -18.83
N GLN A 90 -1.80 -20.88 -19.49
CA GLN A 90 -2.52 -21.77 -20.42
C GLN A 90 -3.70 -22.48 -19.74
N GLN A 91 -3.49 -23.09 -18.57
CA GLN A 91 -4.56 -23.77 -17.82
C GLN A 91 -5.70 -22.82 -17.42
N ARG A 92 -5.39 -21.56 -17.10
CA ARG A 92 -6.44 -20.56 -16.80
C ARG A 92 -7.20 -20.14 -18.04
N TYR A 93 -6.49 -19.93 -19.14
CA TYR A 93 -7.11 -19.58 -20.42
C TYR A 93 -8.08 -20.66 -20.91
N GLU A 94 -7.69 -21.94 -20.79
CA GLU A 94 -8.54 -23.10 -21.09
C GLU A 94 -9.80 -23.13 -20.22
N LYS A 95 -9.69 -22.84 -18.91
CA LYS A 95 -10.85 -22.76 -18.01
C LYS A 95 -11.83 -21.67 -18.41
N VAL A 96 -11.34 -20.53 -18.89
CA VAL A 96 -12.18 -19.41 -19.34
C VAL A 96 -12.88 -19.73 -20.67
N HIS A 97 -12.23 -20.43 -21.60
CA HIS A 97 -12.80 -20.76 -22.92
C HIS A 97 -13.73 -21.98 -22.93
N GLY A 98 -13.72 -22.79 -21.86
CA GLY A 98 -14.45 -24.04 -21.81
C GLY A 98 -13.79 -25.14 -22.66
N SER A 99 -14.17 -26.39 -22.41
CA SER A 99 -13.61 -27.60 -23.04
C SER A 99 -14.02 -27.79 -24.51
N CYS A 100 -13.99 -26.74 -25.33
CA CYS A 100 -14.13 -26.89 -26.78
C CYS A 100 -12.78 -27.38 -27.31
N GLY A 101 -12.74 -28.62 -27.82
CA GLY A 101 -11.51 -29.37 -28.14
C GLY A 101 -10.59 -28.79 -29.22
N ASP A 102 -10.83 -27.56 -29.68
CA ASP A 102 -10.14 -26.95 -30.84
C ASP A 102 -9.24 -25.75 -30.51
N CYS A 103 -9.18 -25.27 -29.25
CA CYS A 103 -8.42 -24.07 -28.90
C CYS A 103 -7.30 -24.34 -27.87
N TYR A 104 -6.30 -25.12 -28.27
CA TYR A 104 -5.04 -25.23 -27.53
C TYR A 104 -4.16 -23.99 -27.76
N GLU A 105 -4.42 -22.92 -27.01
CA GLU A 105 -3.58 -21.71 -27.04
C GLU A 105 -2.35 -21.89 -26.15
N GLN A 106 -1.18 -21.51 -26.65
CA GLN A 106 0.07 -21.54 -25.88
C GLN A 106 0.55 -20.12 -25.61
N PHE A 107 0.98 -19.87 -24.38
CA PHE A 107 1.62 -18.61 -24.01
C PHE A 107 3.13 -18.78 -23.95
N ARG A 108 3.85 -17.70 -24.21
CA ARG A 108 5.29 -17.59 -24.02
C ARG A 108 5.63 -16.35 -23.23
N ILE A 109 6.50 -16.49 -22.24
CA ILE A 109 6.96 -15.38 -21.42
C ILE A 109 8.19 -14.74 -22.07
N LEU A 110 8.13 -13.43 -22.27
CA LEU A 110 9.25 -12.63 -22.77
C LEU A 110 10.22 -12.24 -21.65
N GLY A 111 9.69 -12.07 -20.44
CA GLY A 111 10.50 -11.79 -19.25
C GLY A 111 9.73 -11.03 -18.19
N TYR A 112 10.47 -10.63 -17.16
CA TYR A 112 9.98 -9.86 -16.03
C TYR A 112 10.74 -8.55 -15.93
N GLN A 113 10.00 -7.47 -15.62
CA GLN A 113 10.55 -6.13 -15.54
C GLN A 113 10.04 -5.41 -14.30
N TRP A 114 10.87 -4.56 -13.74
CA TRP A 114 10.44 -3.50 -12.83
C TRP A 114 9.97 -2.30 -13.64
N ARG A 115 8.84 -1.73 -13.23
CA ARG A 115 8.26 -0.50 -13.78
C ARG A 115 8.26 0.55 -12.69
N ILE A 116 8.90 1.68 -12.96
CA ILE A 116 9.00 2.78 -12.00
C ILE A 116 8.28 4.00 -12.58
N LEU A 117 7.23 4.44 -11.90
CA LEU A 117 6.53 5.68 -12.21
C LEU A 117 7.20 6.84 -11.48
N ARG A 118 7.48 7.92 -12.23
CA ARG A 118 8.08 9.15 -11.71
C ARG A 118 7.34 10.38 -12.24
N PHE A 119 7.30 11.43 -11.42
CA PHE A 119 7.06 12.79 -11.90
C PHE A 119 8.39 13.49 -12.19
N ASN A 120 8.46 14.19 -13.31
CA ASN A 120 9.60 15.01 -13.77
C ASN A 120 10.94 14.26 -13.69
N ASP A 121 10.90 12.95 -13.94
CA ASP A 121 12.02 11.99 -13.82
C ASP A 121 12.73 11.94 -12.46
N THR A 122 12.18 12.61 -11.45
CA THR A 122 12.82 12.88 -10.15
C THR A 122 12.02 12.28 -9.00
N THR A 123 10.75 12.66 -8.85
CA THR A 123 9.90 12.20 -7.75
C THR A 123 9.36 10.82 -8.08
N ARG A 124 9.87 9.79 -7.38
CA ARG A 124 9.38 8.42 -7.52
C ARG A 124 8.04 8.28 -6.81
N GLN A 125 7.04 7.80 -7.54
CA GLN A 125 5.69 7.62 -7.02
C GLN A 125 5.36 6.16 -6.74
N SER A 126 5.73 5.27 -7.66
CA SER A 126 5.41 3.85 -7.52
C SER A 126 6.44 2.97 -8.24
N THR A 127 6.66 1.79 -7.66
CA THR A 127 7.43 0.71 -8.28
C THR A 127 6.61 -0.55 -8.27
N VAL A 128 6.50 -1.20 -9.42
CA VAL A 128 5.80 -2.47 -9.56
C VAL A 128 6.63 -3.44 -10.39
N LYS A 129 6.32 -4.72 -10.25
CA LYS A 129 6.88 -5.77 -11.09
C LYS A 129 5.85 -6.22 -12.11
N VAL A 130 6.26 -6.42 -13.35
CA VAL A 130 5.41 -6.92 -14.42
C VAL A 130 6.02 -8.16 -15.08
N MET A 131 5.14 -9.04 -15.54
CA MET A 131 5.45 -10.10 -16.49
C MET A 131 4.97 -9.67 -17.87
N ALA A 132 5.78 -9.90 -18.91
CA ALA A 132 5.38 -9.73 -20.30
C ALA A 132 5.24 -11.11 -20.97
N ALA A 133 4.15 -11.31 -21.70
CA ALA A 133 3.86 -12.55 -22.42
C ALA A 133 3.17 -12.29 -23.76
N TYR A 134 3.21 -13.28 -24.65
CA TYR A 134 2.50 -13.26 -25.92
C TYR A 134 1.82 -14.61 -26.19
N ARG A 135 0.79 -14.61 -27.05
CA ARG A 135 0.17 -15.84 -27.57
C ARG A 135 1.01 -16.39 -28.71
N LYS A 136 1.30 -17.69 -28.70
CA LYS A 136 2.10 -18.32 -29.75
C LYS A 136 1.38 -18.29 -31.11
N SER A 137 0.05 -18.33 -31.11
CA SER A 137 -0.78 -18.18 -32.32
C SER A 137 -0.71 -16.77 -32.93
N ASN A 138 -0.40 -15.75 -32.11
CA ASN A 138 -0.27 -14.35 -32.50
C ASN A 138 0.98 -13.73 -31.86
N PRO A 139 2.18 -13.92 -32.45
CA PRO A 139 3.44 -13.40 -31.90
C PRO A 139 3.51 -11.87 -31.74
N GLU A 140 2.63 -11.13 -32.41
CA GLU A 140 2.55 -9.66 -32.28
C GLU A 140 1.72 -9.21 -31.06
N SER A 141 0.99 -10.14 -30.43
CA SER A 141 0.26 -9.84 -29.18
C SER A 141 1.23 -9.59 -28.03
N LEU A 142 0.98 -8.54 -27.24
CA LEU A 142 1.75 -8.25 -26.04
C LEU A 142 0.80 -8.06 -24.86
N TYR A 143 1.00 -8.88 -23.83
CA TYR A 143 0.25 -8.81 -22.59
C TYR A 143 1.20 -8.51 -21.44
N ILE A 144 0.82 -7.51 -20.63
CA ILE A 144 1.59 -7.07 -19.47
C ILE A 144 0.74 -7.32 -18.23
N MET A 145 1.25 -8.12 -17.30
CA MET A 145 0.57 -8.46 -16.05
C MET A 145 1.41 -8.03 -14.86
N GLN A 146 0.92 -7.06 -14.09
CA GLN A 146 1.49 -6.72 -12.80
C GLN A 146 1.50 -7.94 -11.86
N GLN A 147 2.60 -8.16 -11.16
CA GLN A 147 2.78 -9.29 -10.26
C GLN A 147 2.20 -8.94 -8.88
N PRO A 148 0.99 -9.43 -8.53
CA PRO A 148 0.22 -8.90 -7.41
C PRO A 148 0.81 -9.25 -6.04
N HIS A 149 1.68 -10.26 -5.97
CA HIS A 149 2.34 -10.71 -4.74
C HIS A 149 3.57 -9.86 -4.39
N CYS A 150 4.02 -8.99 -5.29
CA CYS A 150 5.28 -8.28 -5.17
C CYS A 150 5.05 -6.83 -4.76
N LEU A 151 5.43 -6.50 -3.52
CA LEU A 151 5.51 -5.13 -3.04
C LEU A 151 6.99 -4.76 -2.98
N ALA A 152 7.45 -3.82 -3.81
CA ALA A 152 8.86 -3.44 -3.86
C ALA A 152 9.22 -2.42 -2.76
N VAL A 153 8.35 -1.44 -2.55
CA VAL A 153 8.66 -0.28 -1.71
C VAL A 153 8.33 -0.59 -0.23
N PRO A 154 9.28 -0.46 0.71
CA PRO A 154 9.12 -0.84 2.11
C PRO A 154 7.93 -0.20 2.83
N TYR A 155 7.56 1.04 2.49
CA TYR A 155 6.45 1.72 3.15
C TYR A 155 5.11 1.04 2.83
N VAL A 156 4.94 0.45 1.63
CA VAL A 156 3.71 -0.28 1.26
C VAL A 156 3.60 -1.57 2.08
N LYS A 157 4.72 -2.29 2.26
CA LYS A 157 4.78 -3.44 3.17
C LYS A 157 4.44 -3.01 4.60
N SER A 158 4.95 -1.86 5.04
CA SER A 158 4.66 -1.32 6.36
C SER A 158 3.18 -1.05 6.54
N MET A 159 2.54 -0.32 5.64
CA MET A 159 1.10 -0.02 5.68
C MET A 159 0.26 -1.30 5.78
N VAL A 160 0.54 -2.31 4.94
CA VAL A 160 -0.15 -3.61 4.96
C VAL A 160 0.04 -4.31 6.31
N SER A 161 1.29 -4.38 6.80
CA SER A 161 1.64 -5.04 8.06
C SER A 161 0.93 -4.41 9.25
N VAL A 162 1.03 -3.08 9.43
CA VAL A 162 0.43 -2.41 10.58
C VAL A 162 -1.09 -2.34 10.47
N GLY A 163 -1.63 -2.12 9.27
CA GLY A 163 -3.05 -2.04 9.03
C GLY A 163 -3.77 -3.35 9.37
N LEU A 164 -3.32 -4.46 8.75
CA LEU A 164 -3.95 -5.76 8.96
C LEU A 164 -3.72 -6.31 10.38
N ALA A 165 -2.55 -6.05 10.98
CA ALA A 165 -2.31 -6.45 12.37
C ALA A 165 -3.24 -5.69 13.33
N SER A 166 -3.45 -4.38 13.10
CA SER A 166 -4.37 -3.56 13.90
C SER A 166 -5.81 -4.03 13.76
N LEU A 167 -6.27 -4.28 12.53
CA LEU A 167 -7.60 -4.84 12.29
C LEU A 167 -7.76 -6.20 12.98
N ALA A 168 -6.74 -7.06 12.96
CA ALA A 168 -6.75 -8.36 13.64
C ALA A 168 -6.70 -8.26 15.19
N CYS A 169 -6.32 -7.10 15.73
CA CYS A 169 -6.47 -6.76 17.16
C CYS A 169 -7.89 -6.33 17.52
N SER A 170 -8.74 -6.02 16.53
CA SER A 170 -10.16 -5.76 16.74
C SER A 170 -10.97 -7.06 16.79
N ARG A 171 -12.30 -6.95 16.84
CA ARG A 171 -13.24 -8.08 16.74
C ARG A 171 -13.52 -8.51 15.29
N TYR A 172 -12.85 -7.91 14.29
CA TYR A 172 -13.06 -8.25 12.89
C TYR A 172 -12.58 -9.68 12.56
N ASP A 173 -13.46 -10.46 11.94
CA ASP A 173 -13.13 -11.79 11.42
C ASP A 173 -12.35 -11.71 10.10
N LEU A 174 -11.06 -11.39 10.22
CA LEU A 174 -10.13 -11.32 9.08
C LEU A 174 -9.99 -12.66 8.36
N LYS A 175 -10.12 -13.79 9.08
CA LYS A 175 -10.00 -15.13 8.48
C LYS A 175 -11.12 -15.37 7.48
N SER A 176 -12.36 -15.04 7.83
CA SER A 176 -13.49 -15.18 6.89
C SER A 176 -13.34 -14.28 5.67
N ALA A 177 -12.82 -13.06 5.84
CA ALA A 177 -12.55 -12.17 4.71
C ALA A 177 -11.48 -12.72 3.75
N VAL A 178 -10.38 -13.25 4.29
CA VAL A 178 -9.30 -13.84 3.49
C VAL A 178 -9.78 -15.01 2.62
N HIS A 179 -10.71 -15.81 3.13
CA HIS A 179 -11.29 -16.96 2.41
C HIS A 179 -12.57 -16.62 1.62
N GLY A 180 -12.91 -15.34 1.45
CA GLY A 180 -14.08 -14.92 0.66
C GLY A 180 -15.44 -15.19 1.31
N LYS A 181 -15.48 -15.59 2.58
CA LYS A 181 -16.72 -15.87 3.33
C LYS A 181 -17.36 -14.62 3.91
N LYS A 182 -16.63 -13.52 3.96
CA LYS A 182 -17.09 -12.22 4.45
C LYS A 182 -16.55 -11.13 3.52
N THR A 183 -17.41 -10.20 3.13
CA THR A 183 -16.97 -9.03 2.37
C THR A 183 -16.16 -8.09 3.25
N MET A 184 -15.08 -7.56 2.69
CA MET A 184 -14.22 -6.58 3.32
C MET A 184 -14.13 -5.33 2.43
N GLN A 185 -14.66 -4.21 2.89
CA GLN A 185 -14.67 -2.97 2.13
C GLN A 185 -13.37 -2.20 2.37
N ILE A 186 -12.59 -1.98 1.31
CA ILE A 186 -11.27 -1.35 1.37
C ILE A 186 -11.24 -0.13 0.44
N LEU A 187 -10.80 1.01 0.96
CA LEU A 187 -10.49 2.20 0.17
C LEU A 187 -8.98 2.42 0.10
N CYS A 188 -8.44 2.65 -1.09
CA CYS A 188 -7.07 3.08 -1.34
C CYS A 188 -7.09 4.46 -2.01
N ILE A 189 -6.63 5.50 -1.33
CA ILE A 189 -6.48 6.85 -1.86
C ILE A 189 -5.02 7.05 -2.28
N GLY A 190 -4.81 7.45 -3.53
CA GLY A 190 -3.49 7.46 -4.18
C GLY A 190 -3.23 6.10 -4.82
N HIS A 191 -3.53 5.99 -6.11
CA HIS A 191 -3.39 4.73 -6.85
C HIS A 191 -1.93 4.47 -7.22
N GLY A 192 -1.25 5.52 -7.70
CA GLY A 192 0.10 5.41 -8.24
C GLY A 192 0.17 4.33 -9.33
N GLY A 193 0.94 3.27 -9.08
CA GLY A 193 1.05 2.11 -9.99
C GLY A 193 0.13 0.93 -9.65
N GLY A 194 -0.78 1.07 -8.69
CA GLY A 194 -1.79 0.07 -8.35
C GLY A 194 -1.31 -1.16 -7.56
N SER A 195 -0.06 -1.18 -7.06
CA SER A 195 0.47 -2.34 -6.33
C SER A 195 -0.27 -2.66 -5.04
N LEU A 196 -0.60 -1.63 -4.23
CA LEU A 196 -1.34 -1.81 -2.99
C LEU A 196 -2.76 -2.37 -3.19
N PRO A 197 -3.64 -1.74 -3.99
CA PRO A 197 -5.00 -2.26 -4.18
C PRO A 197 -4.97 -3.66 -4.81
N LEU A 198 -4.11 -3.89 -5.81
CA LEU A 198 -3.97 -5.20 -6.44
C LEU A 198 -3.48 -6.28 -5.46
N PHE A 199 -2.50 -5.95 -4.61
CA PHE A 199 -2.01 -6.85 -3.57
C PHE A 199 -3.13 -7.26 -2.61
N LEU A 200 -3.89 -6.28 -2.09
CA LEU A 200 -4.97 -6.52 -1.15
C LEU A 200 -6.06 -7.41 -1.76
N ALA A 201 -6.49 -7.10 -2.98
CA ALA A 201 -7.45 -7.93 -3.70
C ALA A 201 -6.89 -9.35 -3.91
N SER A 202 -5.63 -9.51 -4.31
CA SER A 202 -5.05 -10.83 -4.53
C SER A 202 -4.92 -11.70 -3.27
N LYS A 203 -4.73 -11.08 -2.10
CA LYS A 203 -4.49 -11.77 -0.83
C LYS A 203 -5.75 -11.97 0.01
N ILE A 204 -6.79 -11.20 -0.22
CA ILE A 204 -8.04 -11.23 0.53
C ILE A 204 -9.18 -11.47 -0.45
N GLN A 205 -9.64 -12.73 -0.55
CA GLN A 205 -10.64 -13.12 -1.55
C GLN A 205 -11.98 -12.39 -1.37
N GLY A 206 -12.34 -12.03 -0.14
CA GLY A 206 -13.55 -11.26 0.17
C GLY A 206 -13.39 -9.75 0.06
N ALA A 207 -12.21 -9.24 -0.31
CA ALA A 207 -12.02 -7.79 -0.45
C ALA A 207 -12.80 -7.25 -1.64
N VAL A 208 -13.44 -6.11 -1.44
CA VAL A 208 -13.92 -5.18 -2.47
C VAL A 208 -13.10 -3.91 -2.28
N VAL A 209 -12.31 -3.55 -3.31
CA VAL A 209 -11.28 -2.53 -3.22
C VAL A 209 -11.62 -1.38 -4.16
N HIS A 210 -11.91 -0.22 -3.59
CA HIS A 210 -11.97 1.03 -4.34
C HIS A 210 -10.60 1.69 -4.31
N SER A 211 -10.04 1.96 -5.48
CA SER A 211 -8.80 2.73 -5.65
C SER A 211 -9.15 4.08 -6.25
N VAL A 212 -8.61 5.16 -5.69
CA VAL A 212 -8.90 6.54 -6.12
C VAL A 212 -7.61 7.21 -6.56
N GLU A 213 -7.63 7.76 -7.76
CA GLU A 213 -6.52 8.53 -8.33
C GLU A 213 -7.04 9.84 -8.89
N ILE A 214 -6.37 10.94 -8.58
CA ILE A 214 -6.77 12.25 -9.07
C ILE A 214 -6.31 12.45 -10.51
N ASP A 215 -5.15 11.90 -10.86
CA ASP A 215 -4.46 12.16 -12.12
C ASP A 215 -4.74 11.10 -13.21
N PRO A 216 -5.47 11.44 -14.30
CA PRO A 216 -5.75 10.51 -15.39
C PRO A 216 -4.48 9.98 -16.06
N VAL A 217 -3.39 10.73 -16.06
CA VAL A 217 -2.13 10.29 -16.67
C VAL A 217 -1.48 9.20 -15.84
N VAL A 218 -1.57 9.27 -14.52
CA VAL A 218 -1.12 8.21 -13.61
C VAL A 218 -1.95 6.94 -13.82
N ILE A 219 -3.27 7.08 -13.99
CA ILE A 219 -4.16 5.96 -14.34
C ILE A 219 -3.78 5.33 -15.68
N SER A 220 -3.54 6.14 -16.72
CA SER A 220 -3.11 5.62 -18.02
C SER A 220 -1.77 4.90 -17.92
N ALA A 221 -0.81 5.47 -17.19
CA ALA A 221 0.49 4.86 -16.95
C ALA A 221 0.36 3.51 -16.22
N SER A 222 -0.49 3.44 -15.19
CA SER A 222 -0.66 2.23 -14.38
C SER A 222 -1.23 1.07 -15.21
N ILE A 223 -2.23 1.35 -16.05
CA ILE A 223 -2.85 0.36 -16.93
C ILE A 223 -1.91 -0.01 -18.08
N GLN A 224 -1.44 0.96 -18.86
CA GLN A 224 -0.76 0.70 -20.14
C GLN A 224 0.68 0.21 -19.98
N ALA A 225 1.41 0.72 -18.99
CA ALA A 225 2.84 0.44 -18.83
C ALA A 225 3.16 -0.40 -17.60
N MET A 226 2.33 -0.31 -16.55
CA MET A 226 2.57 -0.99 -15.28
C MET A 226 1.72 -2.26 -15.10
N GLY A 227 0.86 -2.59 -16.08
CA GLY A 227 0.13 -3.85 -16.14
C GLY A 227 -0.99 -3.98 -15.10
N PHE A 228 -1.54 -2.87 -14.61
CA PHE A 228 -2.74 -2.88 -13.78
C PHE A 228 -3.97 -3.29 -14.62
N PRO A 229 -4.94 -4.05 -14.09
CA PRO A 229 -6.07 -4.54 -14.87
C PRO A 229 -6.89 -3.38 -15.48
N VAL A 230 -7.03 -3.36 -16.82
CA VAL A 230 -7.83 -2.34 -17.52
C VAL A 230 -9.31 -2.41 -17.12
N THR A 231 -9.80 -3.63 -16.87
CA THR A 231 -11.20 -3.90 -16.53
C THR A 231 -11.63 -3.31 -15.18
N SER A 232 -10.67 -2.92 -14.34
CA SER A 232 -10.96 -2.24 -13.08
C SER A 232 -11.36 -0.78 -13.25
N LYS A 233 -11.22 -0.17 -14.44
CA LYS A 233 -11.75 1.17 -14.74
C LYS A 233 -13.03 1.03 -15.58
N PRO A 234 -14.23 1.20 -15.01
CA PRO A 234 -15.49 0.94 -15.72
C PRO A 234 -15.64 1.76 -17.00
N ASP A 235 -15.20 3.02 -16.98
CA ASP A 235 -15.31 3.94 -18.13
C ASP A 235 -14.26 3.69 -19.23
N ALA A 236 -13.27 2.82 -18.99
CA ALA A 236 -12.22 2.52 -19.96
C ALA A 236 -12.58 1.34 -20.88
N ILE A 237 -13.66 0.62 -20.58
CA ILE A 237 -14.14 -0.50 -21.40
C ILE A 237 -15.25 0.03 -22.29
N ASP A 238 -15.06 -0.02 -23.62
CA ASP A 238 -16.19 0.11 -24.52
C ASP A 238 -17.16 -1.05 -24.24
N HIS A 239 -18.40 -0.73 -23.82
CA HIS A 239 -19.44 -1.71 -23.48
C HIS A 239 -19.76 -2.70 -24.63
N GLN A 240 -19.27 -2.43 -25.84
CA GLN A 240 -19.39 -3.33 -27.00
C GLN A 240 -18.29 -4.40 -27.08
N THR A 241 -17.17 -4.23 -26.38
CA THR A 241 -16.08 -5.23 -26.32
C THR A 241 -16.14 -6.01 -25.01
N ARG A 242 -16.41 -7.32 -25.10
CA ARG A 242 -16.19 -8.24 -23.96
C ARG A 242 -14.73 -8.09 -23.48
N PRO A 243 -14.45 -8.24 -22.16
CA PRO A 243 -13.08 -8.32 -21.68
C PRO A 243 -12.31 -9.35 -22.52
N ASP A 244 -11.08 -9.02 -22.93
CA ASP A 244 -10.23 -10.00 -23.62
C ASP A 244 -10.19 -11.23 -22.71
N THR A 245 -10.45 -12.40 -23.28
CA THR A 245 -10.45 -13.66 -22.55
C THR A 245 -9.09 -13.95 -21.91
N VAL A 246 -8.01 -13.31 -22.40
CA VAL A 246 -6.70 -13.28 -21.71
C VAL A 246 -6.72 -12.49 -20.41
N ASP A 247 -7.41 -11.34 -20.34
CA ASP A 247 -7.49 -10.58 -19.09
C ASP A 247 -8.17 -11.41 -17.99
N GLN A 248 -9.24 -12.12 -18.32
CA GLN A 248 -9.89 -13.03 -17.38
C GLN A 248 -8.92 -14.14 -16.92
N ALA A 249 -8.15 -14.71 -17.85
CA ALA A 249 -7.16 -15.73 -17.55
C ALA A 249 -6.01 -15.21 -16.66
N MET A 250 -5.54 -13.97 -16.90
CA MET A 250 -4.48 -13.35 -16.11
C MET A 250 -4.94 -13.09 -14.67
N TRP A 251 -6.14 -12.53 -14.52
CA TRP A 251 -6.57 -11.97 -13.24
C TRP A 251 -7.43 -12.90 -12.40
N ASP A 252 -8.06 -13.95 -12.94
CA ASP A 252 -8.79 -15.00 -12.18
C ASP A 252 -9.71 -14.42 -11.09
N GLY A 253 -10.59 -13.51 -11.50
CA GLY A 253 -11.56 -12.83 -10.62
C GLY A 253 -10.98 -11.78 -9.65
N ILE A 254 -9.67 -11.52 -9.66
CA ILE A 254 -9.08 -10.43 -8.85
C ILE A 254 -9.57 -9.06 -9.34
N HIS A 255 -9.59 -8.85 -10.65
CA HIS A 255 -10.00 -7.60 -11.30
C HIS A 255 -11.46 -7.23 -11.04
N GLU A 256 -12.35 -8.21 -10.84
CA GLU A 256 -13.78 -8.01 -10.54
C GLU A 256 -14.03 -7.38 -9.16
N ARG A 257 -13.02 -7.43 -8.30
CA ARG A 257 -13.06 -6.91 -6.92
C ARG A 257 -12.33 -5.59 -6.77
N LEU A 258 -11.91 -5.01 -7.90
CA LEU A 258 -11.13 -3.79 -7.98
C LEU A 258 -11.87 -2.78 -8.85
N THR A 259 -12.13 -1.60 -8.29
CA THR A 259 -12.65 -0.46 -9.04
C THR A 259 -11.72 0.73 -8.89
N LEU A 260 -11.21 1.24 -10.00
CA LEU A 260 -10.35 2.41 -10.09
C LEU A 260 -11.18 3.63 -10.52
N TYR A 261 -11.25 4.61 -9.64
CA TYR A 261 -11.95 5.87 -9.84
C TYR A 261 -10.96 6.99 -10.15
N GLU A 262 -11.25 7.74 -11.20
CA GLU A 262 -10.62 9.03 -11.44
C GLU A 262 -11.37 10.11 -10.67
N ALA A 263 -10.89 10.48 -9.49
CA ALA A 263 -11.57 11.46 -8.63
C ALA A 263 -10.61 12.10 -7.62
N ASP A 264 -10.95 13.30 -7.16
CA ASP A 264 -10.39 13.84 -5.93
C ASP A 264 -10.89 13.01 -4.72
N ALA A 265 -10.02 12.79 -3.73
CA ALA A 265 -10.33 11.94 -2.60
C ALA A 265 -11.46 12.47 -1.69
N GLU A 266 -11.59 13.80 -1.54
CA GLU A 266 -12.67 14.41 -0.77
C GLU A 266 -14.00 14.34 -1.52
N GLU A 267 -13.99 14.57 -2.83
CA GLU A 267 -15.19 14.40 -3.66
C GLU A 267 -15.65 12.94 -3.70
N PHE A 268 -14.70 12.00 -3.83
CA PHE A 268 -15.01 10.58 -3.86
C PHE A 268 -15.64 10.10 -2.56
N ILE A 269 -15.08 10.45 -1.39
CA ILE A 269 -15.59 9.94 -0.11
C ILE A 269 -17.00 10.47 0.19
N GLN A 270 -17.36 11.66 -0.29
CA GLN A 270 -18.72 12.21 -0.19
C GLN A 270 -19.74 11.43 -1.02
N ASN A 271 -19.32 11.00 -2.21
CA ASN A 271 -20.15 10.30 -3.18
C ASN A 271 -19.83 8.80 -3.22
N SER A 272 -19.30 8.27 -2.12
CA SER A 272 -18.78 6.91 -2.06
C SER A 272 -19.89 5.90 -2.38
N PRO A 273 -19.61 4.89 -3.24
CA PRO A 273 -20.60 3.87 -3.60
C PRO A 273 -20.92 2.92 -2.43
N THR A 274 -20.09 2.89 -1.39
CA THR A 274 -20.34 2.16 -0.14
C THR A 274 -20.53 3.13 1.02
N SER A 275 -21.40 2.76 1.95
CA SER A 275 -21.69 3.51 3.17
C SER A 275 -20.60 3.37 4.23
N LEU A 276 -19.91 2.23 4.29
CA LEU A 276 -18.87 1.96 5.29
C LEU A 276 -17.66 1.21 4.71
N TYR A 277 -16.47 1.60 5.16
CA TYR A 277 -15.19 0.95 4.91
C TYR A 277 -14.67 0.28 6.18
N ASP A 278 -14.13 -0.93 6.02
CA ASP A 278 -13.43 -1.66 7.08
C ASP A 278 -11.97 -1.20 7.19
N MET A 279 -11.36 -0.87 6.05
CA MET A 279 -10.00 -0.33 5.97
C MET A 279 -9.88 0.79 4.97
N VAL A 280 -9.09 1.80 5.30
CA VAL A 280 -8.74 2.91 4.40
C VAL A 280 -7.23 3.11 4.40
N PHE A 281 -6.62 3.04 3.24
CA PHE A 281 -5.21 3.35 3.00
C PHE A 281 -5.10 4.69 2.28
N ILE A 282 -4.21 5.55 2.74
CA ILE A 282 -3.97 6.87 2.18
C ILE A 282 -2.48 7.01 1.87
N ASP A 283 -2.17 7.08 0.57
CA ASP A 283 -0.83 7.24 0.01
C ASP A 283 -0.87 8.29 -1.10
N ALA A 284 -1.24 9.52 -0.74
CA ALA A 284 -1.45 10.61 -1.67
C ALA A 284 -0.65 11.85 -1.26
N TYR A 285 0.07 12.41 -2.23
CA TYR A 285 0.90 13.60 -2.07
C TYR A 285 0.54 14.61 -3.15
N ASP A 286 0.70 15.89 -2.86
CA ASP A 286 0.68 16.90 -3.91
C ASP A 286 1.97 16.84 -4.74
N GLY A 287 2.04 17.66 -5.79
CA GLY A 287 3.19 17.64 -6.67
C GLY A 287 4.47 18.26 -6.09
N ASP A 288 4.43 18.79 -4.86
CA ASP A 288 5.61 19.19 -4.08
C ASP A 288 6.04 18.10 -3.08
N ASP A 289 5.46 16.90 -3.19
CA ASP A 289 5.73 15.75 -2.32
C ASP A 289 5.29 16.01 -0.86
N ILE A 290 4.24 16.82 -0.69
CA ILE A 290 3.67 17.18 0.62
C ILE A 290 2.32 16.47 0.81
N PHE A 291 2.09 15.99 2.02
CA PHE A 291 0.79 15.42 2.39
C PHE A 291 -0.28 16.53 2.45
N PRO A 292 -1.28 16.55 1.54
CA PRO A 292 -2.13 17.72 1.32
C PRO A 292 -2.97 18.06 2.55
N ARG A 293 -3.00 19.34 2.97
CA ARG A 293 -3.79 19.81 4.13
C ARG A 293 -5.26 19.38 4.06
N LYS A 294 -5.84 19.38 2.86
CA LYS A 294 -7.21 18.92 2.61
C LYS A 294 -7.50 17.52 3.17
N LEU A 295 -6.51 16.62 3.16
CA LEU A 295 -6.66 15.23 3.63
C LEU A 295 -6.49 15.06 5.14
N TRP A 296 -6.01 16.07 5.87
CA TRP A 296 -5.72 15.93 7.30
C TRP A 296 -6.18 17.09 8.18
N ASP A 297 -6.87 18.07 7.60
CA ASP A 297 -7.50 19.12 8.37
C ASP A 297 -8.59 18.53 9.28
N PRO A 298 -8.46 18.62 10.63
CA PRO A 298 -9.46 18.06 11.54
C PRO A 298 -10.84 18.72 11.39
N ASP A 299 -10.87 19.97 10.91
CA ASP A 299 -12.12 20.67 10.60
C ASP A 299 -12.56 20.52 9.15
N GLY A 300 -11.70 19.92 8.33
CA GLY A 300 -11.91 19.67 6.91
C GLY A 300 -12.99 18.65 6.63
N LEU A 301 -13.56 18.76 5.44
CA LEU A 301 -14.69 17.98 5.00
C LEU A 301 -14.30 16.52 4.72
N PHE A 302 -13.09 16.28 4.20
CA PHE A 302 -12.54 14.93 4.04
C PHE A 302 -12.53 14.13 5.34
N LEU A 303 -11.85 14.60 6.40
CA LEU A 303 -11.73 13.83 7.66
C LEU A 303 -13.09 13.63 8.35
N LYS A 304 -13.95 14.66 8.35
CA LYS A 304 -15.31 14.56 8.90
C LYS A 304 -16.16 13.54 8.14
N THR A 305 -16.09 13.54 6.81
CA THR A 305 -16.82 12.56 5.99
C THR A 305 -16.23 11.15 6.13
N LEU A 306 -14.91 11.02 6.23
CA LEU A 306 -14.24 9.74 6.46
C LEU A 306 -14.63 9.14 7.82
N GLU A 307 -14.78 9.96 8.86
CA GLU A 307 -15.23 9.51 10.18
C GLU A 307 -16.58 8.76 10.11
N THR A 308 -17.50 9.25 9.27
CA THR A 308 -18.85 8.70 9.11
C THR A 308 -18.88 7.47 8.21
N HIS A 309 -17.96 7.37 7.25
CA HIS A 309 -17.80 6.23 6.35
C HIS A 309 -16.85 5.14 6.90
N LEU A 310 -16.25 5.34 8.07
CA LEU A 310 -15.39 4.35 8.69
C LEU A 310 -16.22 3.44 9.61
N ASN A 311 -16.05 2.13 9.51
CA ASN A 311 -16.79 1.19 10.36
C ASN A 311 -16.59 1.51 11.85
N PRO A 312 -17.65 1.72 12.65
CA PRO A 312 -17.52 2.17 14.04
C PRO A 312 -16.89 1.13 14.97
N HIS A 313 -16.93 -0.16 14.62
CA HIS A 313 -16.48 -1.24 15.50
C HIS A 313 -15.05 -1.69 15.25
N HIS A 314 -14.53 -1.55 14.04
CA HIS A 314 -13.21 -2.07 13.67
C HIS A 314 -12.53 -1.28 12.55
N GLY A 315 -13.16 -0.21 12.07
CA GLY A 315 -12.64 0.58 10.98
C GLY A 315 -11.21 1.04 11.28
N THR A 316 -10.32 0.80 10.33
CA THR A 316 -8.89 1.08 10.46
C THR A 316 -8.40 1.96 9.33
N VAL A 317 -7.77 3.09 9.66
CA VAL A 317 -7.17 4.00 8.68
C VAL A 317 -5.66 3.95 8.80
N ILE A 318 -4.99 3.89 7.65
CA ILE A 318 -3.53 3.83 7.52
C ILE A 318 -3.09 4.93 6.57
N VAL A 319 -2.10 5.71 6.98
CA VAL A 319 -1.59 6.85 6.22
C VAL A 319 -0.08 6.71 6.07
N ASN A 320 0.43 6.75 4.84
CA ASN A 320 1.86 6.93 4.57
C ASN A 320 2.22 8.41 4.71
N LEU A 321 3.26 8.72 5.46
CA LEU A 321 3.77 10.08 5.66
C LEU A 321 5.29 10.11 5.44
N HIS A 322 5.79 11.14 4.78
CA HIS A 322 7.21 11.45 4.76
C HIS A 322 7.64 11.99 6.13
N ALA A 323 8.69 11.38 6.71
CA ALA A 323 9.24 11.82 7.98
C ALA A 323 9.77 13.26 7.86
N ASP A 324 9.53 14.06 8.89
CA ASP A 324 10.00 15.44 8.98
C ASP A 324 10.91 15.64 10.20
N THR A 325 11.80 16.62 10.11
CA THR A 325 12.68 17.03 11.22
C THR A 325 12.44 18.49 11.55
N ASP A 326 12.45 18.83 12.85
CA ASP A 326 12.44 20.21 13.29
C ASP A 326 13.87 20.76 13.20
N ALA A 327 14.10 21.73 12.31
CA ALA A 327 15.44 22.31 12.07
C ALA A 327 16.04 23.11 13.24
N LEU A 328 15.47 23.04 14.45
CA LEU A 328 15.79 23.87 15.61
C LEU A 328 15.75 23.13 16.96
N SER A 329 15.82 21.80 17.01
CA SER A 329 16.08 21.15 18.30
C SER A 329 17.56 21.33 18.65
N ASP A 330 17.81 22.06 19.74
CA ASP A 330 19.12 22.42 20.29
C ASP A 330 20.16 21.31 20.15
N SER A 331 21.39 21.74 19.87
CA SER A 331 22.62 20.97 19.64
C SER A 331 23.09 20.08 20.81
N ASN A 332 22.20 19.61 21.67
CA ASN A 332 22.51 18.86 22.88
C ASN A 332 21.80 17.50 23.00
N SER A 333 21.05 17.04 21.99
CA SER A 333 20.61 15.63 21.97
C SER A 333 21.75 14.74 21.47
N SER A 334 22.33 13.96 22.38
CA SER A 334 23.35 12.95 22.11
C SER A 334 22.99 12.08 20.89
N LEU A 335 24.00 11.79 20.06
CA LEU A 335 24.00 11.01 18.82
C LEU A 335 23.61 9.51 18.99
N SER A 336 22.73 9.17 19.92
CA SER A 336 22.50 7.79 20.37
C SER A 336 21.06 7.28 20.21
N ASP A 337 20.14 8.02 19.58
CA ASP A 337 18.82 7.48 19.25
C ASP A 337 18.62 7.37 17.73
N PRO A 338 18.69 6.17 17.12
CA PRO A 338 18.54 5.97 15.67
C PRO A 338 17.06 6.03 15.21
N LEU A 339 16.16 6.48 16.09
CA LEU A 339 14.76 6.72 15.80
C LEU A 339 14.63 7.99 14.96
N LEU A 340 14.12 7.88 13.73
CA LEU A 340 13.75 9.05 12.93
C LEU A 340 12.73 9.87 13.73
N PRO A 341 13.04 11.11 14.14
CA PRO A 341 12.13 11.88 14.97
C PRO A 341 10.88 12.24 14.16
N MET A 342 9.70 12.17 14.78
CA MET A 342 8.50 12.81 14.25
C MET A 342 8.60 14.31 14.52
N GLY A 343 8.78 15.11 13.48
CA GLY A 343 8.73 16.56 13.55
C GLY A 343 7.32 17.11 13.80
N ARG A 344 7.22 18.42 13.95
CA ARG A 344 5.96 19.09 14.29
C ARG A 344 4.85 18.87 13.26
N HIS A 345 5.15 18.75 11.97
CA HIS A 345 4.11 18.57 10.96
C HIS A 345 3.51 17.18 11.05
N VAL A 346 4.33 16.11 11.04
CA VAL A 346 3.83 14.73 11.15
C VAL A 346 3.05 14.53 12.46
N LYS A 347 3.53 15.08 13.58
CA LYS A 347 2.79 15.03 14.86
C LYS A 347 1.40 15.66 14.77
N ARG A 348 1.25 16.80 14.08
CA ARG A 348 -0.05 17.46 13.89
C ARG A 348 -0.99 16.60 13.03
N VAL A 349 -0.48 15.98 11.97
CA VAL A 349 -1.26 15.05 11.14
C VAL A 349 -1.74 13.87 11.98
N CYS A 350 -0.84 13.21 12.71
CA CYS A 350 -1.19 12.06 13.56
C CYS A 350 -2.25 12.41 14.59
N ARG A 351 -2.13 13.56 15.26
CA ARG A 351 -3.12 14.04 16.23
C ARG A 351 -4.47 14.28 15.57
N ALA A 352 -4.52 14.96 14.42
CA ALA A 352 -5.78 15.25 13.72
C ALA A 352 -6.55 13.95 13.37
N TYR A 353 -5.86 12.95 12.81
CA TYR A 353 -6.48 11.66 12.51
C TYR A 353 -6.99 10.95 13.77
N LYS A 354 -6.18 10.92 14.84
CA LYS A 354 -6.56 10.28 16.11
C LYS A 354 -7.76 10.99 16.75
N GLU A 355 -7.74 12.32 16.80
CA GLU A 355 -8.79 13.14 17.41
C GLU A 355 -10.13 13.04 16.69
N VAL A 356 -10.14 12.99 15.34
CA VAL A 356 -11.38 12.89 14.56
C VAL A 356 -11.85 11.44 14.50
N LEU A 357 -11.01 10.52 14.03
CA LEU A 357 -11.43 9.15 13.72
C LEU A 357 -11.50 8.24 14.96
N GLY A 358 -10.82 8.61 16.05
CA GLY A 358 -10.84 7.88 17.31
C GLY A 358 -12.07 8.11 18.19
N ARG A 359 -12.96 9.03 17.81
CA ARG A 359 -14.21 9.29 18.54
C ARG A 359 -15.16 8.10 18.39
N GLU A 360 -15.71 7.62 19.51
CA GLU A 360 -16.79 6.64 19.48
C GLU A 360 -18.14 7.38 19.33
N ARG A 361 -18.96 6.97 18.35
CA ARG A 361 -20.34 7.47 18.19
C ARG A 361 -21.25 6.77 19.20
N GLY A 362 -21.64 7.47 20.25
CA GLY A 362 -22.69 7.02 21.17
C GLY A 362 -22.43 7.47 22.61
N GLY A 363 -23.15 8.51 23.04
CA GLY A 363 -23.26 8.85 24.46
C GLY A 363 -24.06 7.77 25.21
N LEU A 364 -23.77 7.65 26.52
CA LEU A 364 -24.32 6.70 27.51
C LEU A 364 -23.54 5.38 27.67
N GLU A 365 -22.23 5.49 27.77
CA GLU A 365 -21.40 4.97 28.88
C GLU A 365 -19.95 5.35 28.53
N GLU A 366 -19.29 6.15 29.35
CA GLU A 366 -17.85 6.46 29.25
C GLU A 366 -16.98 5.20 29.49
N ARG A 367 -17.22 4.12 28.75
CA ARG A 367 -16.29 3.00 28.66
C ARG A 367 -15.24 3.40 27.64
N GLU A 368 -14.13 3.95 28.15
CA GLU A 368 -12.84 4.14 27.49
C GLU A 368 -12.83 3.83 25.99
N SER A 369 -12.74 4.89 25.16
CA SER A 369 -12.57 4.75 23.70
C SER A 369 -11.57 3.65 23.39
N ARG A 370 -12.03 2.56 22.75
CA ARG A 370 -11.19 1.44 22.34
C ARG A 370 -10.41 1.75 21.06
N SER A 371 -10.40 3.00 20.63
CA SER A 371 -9.61 3.41 19.48
C SER A 371 -8.14 3.57 19.88
N VAL A 372 -7.24 3.11 19.03
CA VAL A 372 -5.80 3.29 19.20
C VAL A 372 -5.26 4.05 18.01
N GLY A 373 -4.46 5.08 18.27
CA GLY A 373 -3.66 5.77 17.27
C GLY A 373 -2.18 5.51 17.53
N PHE A 374 -1.42 5.12 16.52
CA PHE A 374 0.02 4.93 16.66
C PHE A 374 0.73 5.19 15.32
N ALA A 375 2.03 5.39 15.38
CA ALA A 375 2.90 5.54 14.22
C ALA A 375 4.11 4.61 14.33
N VAL A 376 4.62 4.17 13.18
CA VAL A 376 5.86 3.37 13.08
C VAL A 376 6.77 3.96 12.02
N SER A 377 8.08 3.88 12.22
CA SER A 377 9.06 4.26 11.21
C SER A 377 9.30 3.12 10.23
N VAL A 378 9.39 3.44 8.94
CA VAL A 378 9.64 2.46 7.89
C VAL A 378 11.15 2.13 7.81
N PRO A 379 11.53 0.86 7.59
CA PRO A 379 12.90 0.48 7.27
C PRO A 379 13.41 1.08 5.93
N TRP A 380 14.69 1.45 5.88
CA TRP A 380 15.44 1.95 4.70
C TRP A 380 14.98 3.26 4.05
N LEU A 381 13.73 3.67 4.29
CA LEU A 381 13.15 4.90 3.79
C LEU A 381 12.78 5.86 4.93
N GLN A 382 12.64 7.13 4.60
CA GLN A 382 12.20 8.17 5.54
C GLN A 382 10.67 8.30 5.53
N ASN A 383 9.98 7.17 5.69
CA ASN A 383 8.52 7.11 5.76
C ASN A 383 8.06 6.73 7.17
N ILE A 384 6.84 7.13 7.49
CA ILE A 384 6.12 6.80 8.72
C ILE A 384 4.75 6.26 8.32
N SER A 385 4.37 5.11 8.88
CA SER A 385 3.00 4.60 8.75
C SER A 385 2.23 5.00 10.00
N LEU A 386 1.27 5.91 9.84
CA LEU A 386 0.29 6.27 10.86
C LEU A 386 -0.90 5.31 10.77
N VAL A 387 -1.40 4.85 11.91
CA VAL A 387 -2.61 4.03 12.02
C VAL A 387 -3.56 4.61 13.04
N VAL A 388 -4.85 4.64 12.71
CA VAL A 388 -5.95 4.80 13.67
C VAL A 388 -6.91 3.63 13.51
N CYS A 389 -7.04 2.82 14.56
CA CYS A 389 -7.87 1.62 14.57
C CYS A 389 -8.98 1.75 15.61
N ARG A 390 -10.24 1.52 15.22
CA ARG A 390 -11.39 1.43 16.13
C ARG A 390 -11.53 0.03 16.73
N GLY A 391 -12.15 -0.05 17.90
CA GLY A 391 -12.47 -1.31 18.60
C GLY A 391 -11.28 -2.24 18.84
N PHE A 392 -10.10 -1.67 19.05
CA PHE A 392 -8.91 -2.42 19.44
C PHE A 392 -9.21 -3.14 20.75
N SER A 393 -9.18 -4.47 20.73
CA SER A 393 -9.51 -5.27 21.89
C SER A 393 -8.28 -5.36 22.79
N TYR A 394 -8.15 -4.43 23.73
CA TYR A 394 -7.24 -4.55 24.85
C TYR A 394 -8.01 -4.97 26.11
N GLY A 395 -7.58 -6.05 26.77
CA GLY A 395 -8.10 -6.47 28.06
C GLY A 395 -7.43 -5.69 29.17
N LEU A 396 -7.87 -4.45 29.42
CA LEU A 396 -7.45 -3.75 30.63
C LEU A 396 -8.47 -4.01 31.76
N ALA A 397 -8.03 -4.78 32.75
CA ALA A 397 -8.54 -4.63 34.10
C ALA A 397 -8.15 -3.23 34.59
N ARG A 398 -9.13 -2.52 35.19
CA ARG A 398 -9.00 -1.17 35.76
C ARG A 398 -7.69 -1.01 36.55
N ALA A 399 -6.75 -0.22 36.03
CA ALA A 399 -5.59 0.26 36.78
C ALA A 399 -5.51 1.79 36.58
N GLY A 400 -5.28 2.52 37.67
CA GLY A 400 -5.45 3.98 37.74
C GLY A 400 -4.37 4.81 37.02
N ARG A 401 -4.69 6.11 36.84
CA ARG A 401 -3.96 7.11 36.05
C ARG A 401 -2.52 7.36 36.55
N GLY A 402 -1.50 7.10 35.72
CA GLY A 402 -0.10 7.47 36.00
C GLY A 402 0.88 7.26 34.83
N HIS A 403 2.08 7.88 34.87
CA HIS A 403 3.11 7.75 33.82
C HIS A 403 3.56 6.29 33.55
N SER A 404 3.56 5.44 34.57
CA SER A 404 3.81 3.99 34.43
C SER A 404 2.75 3.26 33.60
N GLU A 405 1.51 3.77 33.58
CA GLU A 405 0.40 3.23 32.79
C GLU A 405 0.59 3.47 31.30
N TRP A 406 1.12 4.63 30.90
CA TRP A 406 1.35 4.95 29.49
C TRP A 406 2.38 4.00 28.85
N HIS A 407 3.49 3.75 29.54
CA HIS A 407 4.49 2.77 29.11
C HIS A 407 3.90 1.36 29.06
N PHE A 408 3.13 0.96 30.08
CA PHE A 408 2.45 -0.34 30.11
C PHE A 408 1.46 -0.49 28.94
N LYS A 409 0.62 0.53 28.68
CA LYS A 409 -0.34 0.57 27.56
C LYS A 409 0.37 0.48 26.22
N ARG A 410 1.44 1.25 26.02
CA ARG A 410 2.28 1.23 24.81
C ARG A 410 2.83 -0.17 24.56
N ASP A 411 3.47 -0.77 25.57
CA ASP A 411 4.14 -2.05 25.43
C ASP A 411 3.14 -3.20 25.24
N TRP A 412 1.97 -3.11 25.88
CA TRP A 412 0.87 -4.06 25.67
C TRP A 412 0.29 -4.00 24.25
N ILE A 413 0.01 -2.78 23.76
CA ILE A 413 -0.48 -2.57 22.38
C ILE A 413 0.54 -3.12 21.39
N LEU A 414 1.82 -2.77 21.56
CA LEU A 414 2.90 -3.27 20.71
C LEU A 414 3.01 -4.79 20.77
N GLY A 415 2.97 -5.39 21.97
CA GLY A 415 2.99 -6.84 22.16
C GLY A 415 1.83 -7.55 21.45
N THR A 416 0.63 -6.97 21.54
CA THR A 416 -0.57 -7.48 20.86
C THR A 416 -0.44 -7.38 19.33
N LEU A 417 0.04 -6.24 18.82
CA LEU A 417 0.31 -6.04 17.39
C LEU A 417 1.33 -7.06 16.87
N ILE A 418 2.42 -7.29 17.61
CA ILE A 418 3.45 -8.29 17.25
C ILE A 418 2.81 -9.68 17.16
N ALA A 419 2.04 -10.09 18.17
CA ALA A 419 1.38 -11.39 18.16
C ALA A 419 0.41 -11.56 16.97
N LYS A 420 -0.40 -10.52 16.69
CA LYS A 420 -1.36 -10.54 15.58
C LYS A 420 -0.69 -10.47 14.22
N SER A 421 0.46 -9.82 14.11
CA SER A 421 1.22 -9.75 12.86
C SER A 421 1.66 -11.12 12.37
N GLN A 422 2.07 -12.01 13.26
CA GLN A 422 2.42 -13.39 12.92
C GLN A 422 1.21 -14.20 12.44
N VAL A 423 0.01 -13.89 12.97
CA VAL A 423 -1.25 -14.48 12.48
C VAL A 423 -1.54 -13.99 11.06
N VAL A 424 -1.41 -12.68 10.82
CA VAL A 424 -1.60 -12.04 9.51
C VAL A 424 -0.62 -12.61 8.48
N GLU A 425 0.68 -12.70 8.80
CA GLU A 425 1.72 -13.28 7.94
C GLU A 425 1.34 -14.69 7.46
N ARG A 426 0.94 -15.57 8.39
CA ARG A 426 0.54 -16.94 8.07
C ARG A 426 -0.77 -17.00 7.30
N LEU A 427 -1.76 -16.21 7.72
CA LEU A 427 -3.11 -16.23 7.14
C LEU A 427 -3.10 -15.77 5.68
N LEU A 428 -2.38 -14.69 5.36
CA LEU A 428 -2.29 -14.16 3.98
C LEU A 428 -1.11 -14.74 3.20
N LYS A 429 -0.30 -15.63 3.80
CA LYS A 429 0.94 -16.17 3.23
C LYS A 429 1.80 -15.04 2.66
N LEU A 430 2.11 -14.07 3.51
CA LEU A 430 2.91 -12.90 3.11
C LEU A 430 4.34 -13.35 2.76
N PRO A 431 4.94 -12.83 1.67
CA PRO A 431 6.30 -13.20 1.31
C PRO A 431 7.35 -12.52 2.20
N PHE A 432 6.96 -11.53 3.01
CA PHE A 432 7.84 -10.76 3.89
C PHE A 432 7.39 -10.84 5.35
N PRO A 433 8.32 -10.67 6.32
CA PRO A 433 7.97 -10.55 7.73
C PRO A 433 7.39 -9.16 8.03
N CYS A 434 6.24 -9.13 8.71
CA CYS A 434 5.59 -7.94 9.26
C CYS A 434 6.32 -7.39 10.48
N LEU A 435 7.01 -8.24 11.26
CA LEU A 435 7.62 -7.86 12.54
C LEU A 435 8.48 -6.58 12.47
N GLN A 436 9.32 -6.49 11.43
CA GLN A 436 10.22 -5.35 11.21
C GLN A 436 9.48 -4.04 10.93
N TYR A 437 8.26 -4.14 10.39
CA TYR A 437 7.42 -3.00 10.06
C TYR A 437 6.48 -2.57 11.19
N ILE A 438 6.48 -3.29 12.33
CA ILE A 438 5.63 -2.99 13.49
C ILE A 438 6.45 -2.41 14.65
N LYS A 439 7.64 -2.97 14.89
CA LYS A 439 8.45 -2.60 16.05
C LYS A 439 9.23 -1.30 15.87
N LYS A 440 9.67 -1.02 14.65
CA LYS A 440 10.62 0.06 14.39
C LYS A 440 9.98 1.41 14.63
N GLY A 441 10.52 2.17 15.59
CA GLY A 441 10.04 3.52 15.91
C GLY A 441 8.57 3.59 16.28
N PHE A 442 8.06 2.57 16.98
CA PHE A 442 6.68 2.56 17.46
C PHE A 442 6.43 3.69 18.48
N VAL A 443 5.49 4.57 18.14
CA VAL A 443 5.03 5.70 18.95
C VAL A 443 3.52 5.64 19.09
N LEU A 444 3.02 5.67 20.32
CA LEU A 444 1.59 5.81 20.60
C LEU A 444 1.19 7.29 20.46
N ILE A 445 0.06 7.56 19.81
CA ILE A 445 -0.49 8.91 19.65
C ILE A 445 -1.55 9.15 20.72
N ASP A 446 -1.33 10.18 21.53
CA ASP A 446 -2.26 10.63 22.57
C ASP A 446 -3.42 11.44 21.99
#